data_AF-A0A2G6CVG6-F1
#
_entry.id   AF-A0A2G6CVG6-F1
#
_cell.length_a   1.000
_cell.length_b   1.000
_cell.length_c   1.000
_cell.angle_alpha   90.00
_cell.angle_beta   90.00
_cell.angle_gamma   90.00
#
_symmetry.space_group_name_H-M   'P 1'
#
loop_
_entity.id
_entity.type
_entity.pdbx_description
1 polymer ?
#
loop_
_entity_poly.entity_id
_entity_poly.type
_entity_poly.pdbx_seq_one_letter_code
_entity_poly.pdbx_strand_id
1 'polypeptide(L)'
;MRLLLTATLTLGLATTAFAVESSIKTLKVERGLSPAGQRCIECHAEKQPGIVADWKESRHGHVGVSCIDCHGVDQGSPIASQSCPGVKGTDIYMSVMVTPNTCARCHSQEVKQFSASGHFRASLQYHDPEGRNYEGMKKLMQAHEGQGIEKFKDAADMT
;
A
#
# COMPACT_ATOMS: atom_id res chain seq x y z
N MET A 1 25.80 14.90 -74.99
CA MET A 1 26.59 15.14 -73.76
C MET A 1 25.67 14.87 -72.56
N ARG A 2 26.10 14.02 -71.63
CA ARG A 2 25.29 13.21 -70.70
C ARG A 2 24.35 14.01 -69.78
N LEU A 3 23.05 13.67 -69.76
CA LEU A 3 22.13 14.01 -68.65
C LEU A 3 22.44 13.07 -67.48
N LEU A 4 22.77 13.64 -66.31
CA LEU A 4 22.89 12.92 -65.04
C LEU A 4 21.54 12.98 -64.31
N LEU A 5 20.85 11.85 -64.20
CA LEU A 5 19.69 11.68 -63.32
C LEU A 5 20.19 11.31 -61.92
N THR A 6 20.07 12.21 -60.94
CA THR A 6 20.26 11.90 -59.52
C THR A 6 18.94 11.40 -58.94
N ALA A 7 18.85 10.10 -58.66
CA ALA A 7 17.72 9.51 -57.93
C ALA A 7 17.99 9.60 -56.41
N THR A 8 17.26 10.46 -55.72
CA THR A 8 17.27 10.54 -54.25
C THR A 8 16.29 9.51 -53.68
N LEU A 9 16.83 8.46 -53.07
CA LEU A 9 16.06 7.42 -52.39
C LEU A 9 15.74 7.88 -50.95
N THR A 10 14.53 8.37 -50.72
CA THR A 10 14.02 8.68 -49.36
C THR A 10 13.46 7.41 -48.73
N LEU A 11 14.26 6.78 -47.86
CA LEU A 11 13.85 5.63 -47.06
C LEU A 11 13.00 6.12 -45.88
N GLY A 12 11.67 6.05 -46.01
CA GLY A 12 10.73 6.37 -44.94
C GLY A 12 10.77 5.32 -43.83
N LEU A 13 11.18 5.70 -42.63
CA LEU A 13 11.00 4.89 -41.41
C LEU A 13 9.52 4.93 -41.02
N ALA A 14 8.79 3.85 -41.31
CA ALA A 14 7.47 3.63 -40.73
C ALA A 14 7.64 3.08 -39.31
N THR A 15 7.55 3.95 -38.31
CA THR A 15 7.43 3.53 -36.90
C THR A 15 6.02 3.02 -36.66
N THR A 16 5.85 1.69 -36.58
CA THR A 16 4.60 1.10 -36.10
C THR A 16 4.49 1.34 -34.60
N ALA A 17 3.78 2.39 -34.21
CA ALA A 17 3.34 2.56 -32.83
C ALA A 17 2.29 1.47 -32.54
N PHE A 18 2.70 0.40 -31.86
CA PHE A 18 1.78 -0.56 -31.27
C PHE A 18 1.07 0.13 -30.11
N ALA A 19 -0.15 0.62 -30.35
CA ALA A 19 -1.04 1.03 -29.28
C ALA A 19 -1.45 -0.23 -28.51
N VAL A 20 -0.89 -0.42 -27.31
CA VAL A 20 -1.37 -1.44 -26.37
C VAL A 20 -2.69 -0.92 -25.81
N GLU A 21 -3.79 -1.41 -26.35
CA GLU A 21 -5.13 -1.08 -25.89
C GLU A 21 -5.33 -1.69 -24.50
N SER A 22 -5.26 -0.86 -23.46
CA SER A 22 -5.43 -1.32 -22.09
C SER A 22 -6.90 -1.68 -21.87
N SER A 23 -7.21 -2.98 -21.82
CA SER A 23 -8.54 -3.52 -21.49
C SER A 23 -8.80 -3.45 -19.99
N ILE A 24 -8.77 -2.25 -19.42
CA ILE A 24 -9.21 -2.08 -18.04
C ILE A 24 -10.73 -2.21 -18.02
N LYS A 25 -11.21 -3.35 -17.51
CA LYS A 25 -12.61 -3.52 -17.16
C LYS A 25 -12.95 -2.55 -16.02
N THR A 26 -13.72 -1.52 -16.31
CA THR A 26 -14.25 -0.60 -15.30
C THR A 26 -15.25 -1.37 -14.43
N LEU A 27 -14.84 -1.69 -13.20
CA LEU A 27 -15.74 -2.22 -12.18
C LEU A 27 -16.63 -1.08 -11.68
N LYS A 28 -17.90 -1.09 -12.09
CA LYS A 28 -18.91 -0.14 -11.59
C LYS A 28 -19.57 -0.74 -10.36
N VAL A 29 -19.34 -0.15 -9.20
CA VAL A 29 -19.98 -0.53 -7.94
C VAL A 29 -21.08 0.47 -7.63
N GLU A 30 -22.32 0.00 -7.56
CA GLU A 30 -23.52 0.84 -7.32
C GLU A 30 -23.86 0.99 -5.83
N ARG A 31 -23.09 0.37 -4.92
CA ARG A 31 -23.33 0.49 -3.47
C ARG A 31 -22.82 1.84 -2.96
N GLY A 32 -23.65 2.53 -2.19
CA GLY A 32 -23.24 3.76 -1.50
C GLY A 32 -22.26 3.49 -0.36
N LEU A 33 -21.64 4.56 0.13
CA LEU A 33 -20.78 4.52 1.32
C LEU A 33 -21.63 4.27 2.58
N SER A 34 -21.06 3.53 3.55
CA SER A 34 -21.69 3.37 4.85
C SER A 34 -21.73 4.71 5.61
N PRO A 35 -22.68 4.91 6.55
CA PRO A 35 -22.71 6.14 7.36
C PRO A 35 -21.42 6.38 8.13
N ALA A 36 -20.76 5.32 8.61
CA ALA A 36 -19.46 5.43 9.25
C ALA A 36 -18.39 5.89 8.26
N GLY A 37 -18.33 5.28 7.07
CA GLY A 37 -17.40 5.67 6.02
C GLY A 37 -17.55 7.14 5.59
N GLN A 38 -18.78 7.62 5.44
CA GLN A 38 -19.07 9.03 5.13
C GLN A 38 -18.52 9.98 6.20
N ARG A 39 -18.81 9.71 7.47
CA ARG A 39 -18.28 10.53 8.58
C ARG A 39 -16.76 10.55 8.63
N CYS A 40 -16.11 9.41 8.35
CA CYS A 40 -14.66 9.35 8.25
C CYS A 40 -14.14 10.28 7.14
N ILE A 41 -14.73 10.20 5.95
CA ILE A 41 -14.31 11.00 4.79
C ILE A 41 -14.54 12.49 5.04
N GLU A 42 -15.69 12.88 5.58
CA GLU A 42 -16.02 14.29 5.85
C GLU A 42 -15.04 14.92 6.85
N CYS A 43 -14.83 14.28 8.00
CA CYS A 43 -13.91 14.79 9.01
C CYS A 43 -12.45 14.80 8.51
N HIS A 44 -12.01 13.74 7.81
CA HIS A 44 -10.65 13.68 7.28
C HIS A 44 -10.45 14.59 6.07
N ALA A 45 -11.48 14.96 5.31
CA ALA A 45 -11.35 15.94 4.23
C ALA A 45 -10.97 17.32 4.78
N GLU A 46 -11.46 17.66 5.98
CA GLU A 46 -11.10 18.90 6.68
C GLU A 46 -9.72 18.82 7.35
N LYS A 47 -9.46 17.72 8.07
CA LYS A 47 -8.25 17.61 8.93
C LYS A 47 -7.02 17.08 8.19
N GLN A 48 -7.23 16.25 7.17
CA GLN A 48 -6.19 15.52 6.44
C GLN A 48 -6.54 15.41 4.93
N PRO A 49 -6.72 16.54 4.23
CA PRO A 49 -7.23 16.55 2.85
C PRO A 49 -6.41 15.72 1.87
N GLY A 50 -5.09 15.61 2.09
CA GLY A 50 -4.20 14.82 1.23
C GLY A 50 -4.54 13.32 1.22
N ILE A 51 -4.89 12.75 2.37
CA ILE A 51 -5.25 11.31 2.46
C ILE A 51 -6.57 11.05 1.76
N VAL A 52 -7.54 11.96 1.89
CA VAL A 52 -8.83 11.84 1.20
C VAL A 52 -8.66 12.01 -0.31
N ALA A 53 -7.79 12.91 -0.76
CA ALA A 53 -7.48 13.08 -2.17
C ALA A 53 -6.86 11.80 -2.76
N ASP A 54 -5.88 11.20 -2.09
CA ASP A 54 -5.25 9.95 -2.54
C ASP A 54 -6.26 8.80 -2.59
N TRP A 55 -7.07 8.65 -1.54
CA TRP A 55 -8.16 7.66 -1.53
C TRP A 55 -9.13 7.87 -2.69
N LYS A 56 -9.55 9.10 -2.95
CA LYS A 56 -10.52 9.46 -4.00
C LYS A 56 -10.02 9.11 -5.40
N GLU A 57 -8.73 9.33 -5.66
CA GLU A 57 -8.10 9.00 -6.96
C GLU A 57 -7.75 7.51 -7.08
N SER A 58 -7.74 6.77 -5.96
CA SER A 58 -7.48 5.33 -5.95
C SER A 58 -8.63 4.49 -6.54
N ARG A 59 -8.31 3.25 -6.93
CA ARG A 59 -9.34 2.27 -7.31
C ARG A 59 -10.28 1.94 -6.16
N HIS A 60 -9.80 1.92 -4.92
CA HIS A 60 -10.65 1.66 -3.75
C HIS A 60 -11.71 2.75 -3.55
N GLY A 61 -11.35 4.03 -3.74
CA GLY A 61 -12.32 5.12 -3.75
C GLY A 61 -13.35 4.97 -4.86
N HIS A 62 -12.90 4.65 -6.08
CA HIS A 62 -13.79 4.44 -7.23
C HIS A 62 -14.83 3.33 -7.04
N VAL A 63 -14.47 2.25 -6.31
CA VAL A 63 -15.37 1.12 -6.04
C VAL A 63 -16.05 1.19 -4.66
N GLY A 64 -15.93 2.32 -3.96
CA GLY A 64 -16.62 2.55 -2.68
C GLY A 64 -16.08 1.73 -1.50
N VAL A 65 -14.83 1.29 -1.53
CA VAL A 65 -14.12 0.81 -0.32
C VAL A 65 -13.71 2.04 0.48
N SER A 66 -14.38 2.27 1.60
CA SER A 66 -14.23 3.43 2.47
C SER A 66 -13.11 3.27 3.49
N CYS A 67 -12.82 4.33 4.25
CA CYS A 67 -11.79 4.33 5.29
C CYS A 67 -12.00 3.20 6.31
N ILE A 68 -13.23 3.04 6.79
CA ILE A 68 -13.53 2.08 7.87
C ILE A 68 -13.50 0.63 7.40
N ASP A 69 -13.62 0.37 6.10
CA ASP A 69 -13.53 -0.99 5.55
C ASP A 69 -12.12 -1.58 5.73
N CYS A 70 -11.09 -0.72 5.75
CA CYS A 70 -9.70 -1.10 5.99
C CYS A 70 -9.28 -0.87 7.46
N HIS A 71 -9.70 0.25 8.05
CA HIS A 71 -9.23 0.63 9.38
C HIS A 71 -10.07 0.00 10.51
N GLY A 72 -11.31 -0.41 10.24
CA GLY A 72 -12.21 -1.01 11.22
C GLY A 72 -11.72 -2.38 11.67
N VAL A 73 -11.68 -2.58 12.99
CA VAL A 73 -11.29 -3.84 13.62
C VAL A 73 -12.26 -4.18 14.74
N ASP A 74 -12.35 -5.46 15.07
CA ASP A 74 -13.16 -5.91 16.21
C ASP A 74 -12.58 -5.38 17.53
N GLN A 75 -13.44 -5.11 18.50
CA GLN A 75 -13.04 -4.63 19.83
C GLN A 75 -12.00 -5.52 20.52
N GLY A 76 -12.10 -6.84 20.32
CA GLY A 76 -11.16 -7.82 20.88
C GLY A 76 -9.83 -7.94 20.14
N SER A 77 -9.63 -7.20 19.05
CA SER A 77 -8.38 -7.23 18.29
C SER A 77 -7.24 -6.63 19.11
N PRO A 78 -6.03 -7.22 19.11
CA PRO A 78 -4.85 -6.67 19.80
C PRO A 78 -4.46 -5.26 19.33
N ILE A 79 -4.88 -4.89 18.11
CA ILE A 79 -4.61 -3.59 17.50
C ILE A 79 -5.83 -2.66 17.52
N ALA A 80 -6.90 -3.02 18.26
CA ALA A 80 -8.07 -2.19 18.44
C ALA A 80 -7.73 -0.93 19.22
N SER A 81 -8.12 0.22 18.68
CA SER A 81 -7.88 1.52 19.29
C SER A 81 -9.13 2.39 19.28
N GLN A 82 -9.24 3.21 20.33
CA GLN A 82 -10.20 4.30 20.51
C GLN A 82 -9.49 5.67 20.51
N SER A 83 -8.26 5.72 19.99
CA SER A 83 -7.45 6.95 19.99
C SER A 83 -7.94 8.00 18.99
N CYS A 84 -8.69 7.61 17.96
CA CYS A 84 -9.32 8.56 17.04
C CYS A 84 -10.47 9.31 17.75
N PRO A 85 -10.41 10.65 17.86
CA PRO A 85 -11.45 11.42 18.55
C PRO A 85 -12.85 11.23 17.95
N GLY A 86 -12.95 10.99 16.63
CA GLY A 86 -14.21 10.83 15.92
C GLY A 86 -14.96 9.52 16.22
N VAL A 87 -14.29 8.55 16.85
CA VAL A 87 -14.92 7.26 17.25
C VAL A 87 -14.82 7.00 18.75
N LYS A 88 -14.11 7.84 19.50
CA LYS A 88 -13.87 7.64 20.93
C LYS A 88 -15.18 7.55 21.71
N GLY A 89 -15.39 6.43 22.39
CA GLY A 89 -16.59 6.18 23.19
C GLY A 89 -17.79 5.64 22.39
N THR A 90 -17.57 5.32 21.10
CA THR A 90 -18.53 4.59 20.28
C THR A 90 -18.21 3.09 20.27
N ASP A 91 -19.04 2.31 19.58
CA ASP A 91 -18.81 0.89 19.30
C ASP A 91 -17.85 0.64 18.12
N ILE A 92 -17.37 1.70 17.47
CA ILE A 92 -16.44 1.61 16.35
C ILE A 92 -15.01 1.57 16.88
N TYR A 93 -14.35 0.43 16.75
CA TYR A 93 -12.92 0.27 17.00
C TYR A 93 -12.14 0.30 15.69
N MET A 94 -10.98 0.94 15.71
CA MET A 94 -10.15 1.08 14.51
C MET A 94 -8.67 0.88 14.82
N SER A 95 -7.90 0.56 13.79
CA SER A 95 -6.45 0.57 13.82
C SER A 95 -5.91 1.48 12.73
N VAL A 96 -4.94 2.32 13.07
CA VAL A 96 -4.22 3.14 12.07
C VAL A 96 -3.37 2.24 11.16
N MET A 97 -2.85 1.14 11.72
CA MET A 97 -2.04 0.18 10.97
C MET A 97 -2.93 -0.90 10.35
N VAL A 98 -3.07 -0.86 9.02
CA VAL A 98 -3.79 -1.88 8.26
C VAL A 98 -2.84 -3.03 7.94
N THR A 99 -3.17 -4.24 8.41
CA THR A 99 -2.34 -5.43 8.19
C THR A 99 -2.73 -6.18 6.91
N PRO A 100 -1.86 -7.04 6.34
CA PRO A 100 -2.23 -7.90 5.22
C PRO A 100 -3.47 -8.78 5.46
N ASN A 101 -3.75 -9.13 6.72
CA ASN A 101 -4.94 -9.91 7.08
C ASN A 101 -6.24 -9.15 6.79
N THR A 102 -6.25 -7.81 6.90
CA THR A 102 -7.41 -7.01 6.49
C THR A 102 -7.61 -7.10 4.98
N CYS A 103 -6.53 -7.00 4.20
CA CYS A 103 -6.58 -7.10 2.75
C CYS A 103 -7.11 -8.47 2.31
N ALA A 104 -6.75 -9.56 3.02
CA ALA A 104 -7.12 -10.93 2.70
C ALA A 104 -8.64 -11.18 2.71
N ARG A 105 -9.43 -10.31 3.36
CA ARG A 105 -10.90 -10.34 3.33
C ARG A 105 -11.45 -10.23 1.90
N CYS A 106 -10.75 -9.49 1.02
CA CYS A 106 -11.10 -9.30 -0.39
C CYS A 106 -10.04 -9.85 -1.35
N HIS A 107 -8.76 -9.82 -0.96
CA HIS A 107 -7.57 -10.15 -1.76
C HIS A 107 -6.82 -11.36 -1.19
N SER A 108 -7.54 -12.45 -0.91
CA SER A 108 -6.97 -13.64 -0.26
C SER A 108 -5.86 -14.30 -1.08
N GLN A 109 -5.96 -14.25 -2.41
CA GLN A 109 -4.96 -14.84 -3.31
C GLN A 109 -3.67 -14.04 -3.30
N GLU A 110 -3.75 -12.72 -3.44
CA GLU A 110 -2.59 -11.83 -3.45
C GLU A 110 -1.85 -11.87 -2.10
N VAL A 111 -2.59 -11.89 -1.00
CA VAL A 111 -1.99 -12.03 0.34
C VAL A 111 -1.29 -13.39 0.48
N LYS A 112 -1.91 -14.48 0.02
CA LYS A 112 -1.27 -15.80 0.02
C LYS A 112 0.03 -15.82 -0.78
N GLN A 113 0.04 -15.17 -1.96
CA GLN A 113 1.25 -15.06 -2.78
C GLN A 113 2.33 -14.21 -2.10
N PHE A 114 1.95 -13.07 -1.52
CA PHE A 114 2.87 -12.20 -0.80
C PHE A 114 3.48 -12.90 0.43
N SER A 115 2.66 -13.58 1.24
CA SER A 115 3.11 -14.36 2.39
C SER A 115 4.04 -15.52 2.01
N ALA A 116 3.91 -16.07 0.80
CA ALA A 116 4.84 -17.08 0.28
C ALA A 116 6.13 -16.49 -0.32
N SER A 117 6.18 -15.17 -0.53
CA SER A 117 7.26 -14.50 -1.25
C SER A 117 8.55 -14.38 -0.43
N GLY A 118 9.67 -14.14 -1.14
CA GLY A 118 10.95 -13.83 -0.51
C GLY A 118 10.93 -12.54 0.31
N HIS A 119 10.11 -11.54 -0.08
CA HIS A 119 9.98 -10.27 0.64
C HIS A 119 9.41 -10.47 2.04
N PHE A 120 8.34 -11.25 2.17
CA PHE A 120 7.77 -11.59 3.49
C PHE A 120 8.73 -12.45 4.31
N ARG A 121 9.40 -13.42 3.68
CA ARG A 121 10.40 -14.23 4.39
C ARG A 121 11.58 -13.40 4.91
N ALA A 122 12.00 -12.37 4.16
CA ALA A 122 13.03 -11.45 4.60
C ALA A 122 12.57 -10.64 5.84
N SER A 123 11.32 -10.18 5.88
CA SER A 123 10.82 -9.44 7.05
C SER A 123 10.79 -10.29 8.32
N LEU A 124 10.56 -11.60 8.22
CA LEU A 124 10.59 -12.51 9.37
C LEU A 124 11.99 -12.63 10.00
N GLN A 125 13.05 -12.45 9.22
CA GLN A 125 14.42 -12.50 9.77
C GLN A 125 14.72 -11.35 10.74
N TYR A 126 13.91 -10.29 10.74
CA TYR A 126 14.07 -9.15 11.63
C TYR A 126 12.97 -9.04 12.68
N HIS A 127 11.73 -9.43 12.34
CA HIS A 127 10.55 -9.19 13.20
C HIS A 127 10.03 -10.43 13.93
N ASP A 128 10.41 -11.64 13.52
CA ASP A 128 9.87 -12.88 14.08
C ASP A 128 10.91 -13.55 14.99
N PRO A 129 10.73 -13.57 16.32
CA PRO A 129 11.65 -14.23 17.24
C PRO A 129 11.88 -15.72 16.98
N GLU A 130 10.92 -16.39 16.33
CA GLU A 130 11.01 -17.80 15.94
C GLU A 130 11.63 -17.98 14.55
N GLY A 131 11.90 -16.88 13.85
CA GLY A 131 12.52 -16.86 12.55
C GLY A 131 13.94 -17.44 12.59
N ARG A 132 14.26 -18.31 11.61
CA ARG A 132 15.55 -19.04 11.52
C ARG A 132 16.79 -18.18 11.78
N ASN A 133 16.79 -16.94 11.31
CA ASN A 133 17.94 -16.04 11.38
C ASN A 133 17.74 -14.87 12.35
N TYR A 134 16.64 -14.82 13.10
CA TYR A 134 16.28 -13.66 13.94
C TYR A 134 17.38 -13.28 14.91
N GLU A 135 17.84 -14.23 15.71
CA GLU A 135 18.90 -14.02 16.69
C GLU A 135 20.21 -13.56 16.04
N GLY A 136 20.57 -14.16 14.91
CA GLY A 136 21.78 -13.80 14.18
C GLY A 136 21.70 -12.39 13.61
N MET A 137 20.59 -12.06 12.95
CA MET A 137 20.36 -10.75 12.34
C MET A 137 20.31 -9.65 13.39
N LYS A 138 19.52 -9.82 14.47
CA LYS A 138 19.44 -8.85 15.56
C LYS A 138 20.80 -8.60 16.23
N LYS A 139 21.61 -9.64 16.42
CA LYS A 139 22.98 -9.50 16.96
C LYS A 139 23.90 -8.73 16.02
N LEU A 140 23.82 -8.99 14.71
CA LEU A 140 24.61 -8.23 13.72
C LEU A 140 24.22 -6.76 13.72
N MET A 141 22.92 -6.45 13.77
CA MET A 141 22.44 -5.06 13.84
C MET A 141 22.89 -4.38 15.15
N GLN A 142 22.79 -5.06 16.29
CA GLN A 142 23.27 -4.56 17.56
C GLN A 142 24.79 -4.31 17.57
N ALA A 143 25.58 -5.23 17.03
CA ALA A 143 27.04 -5.15 17.07
C ALA A 143 27.65 -4.26 15.99
N HIS A 144 27.12 -4.27 14.76
CA HIS A 144 27.74 -3.64 13.59
C HIS A 144 26.98 -2.42 13.07
N GLU A 145 25.66 -2.34 13.30
CA GLU A 145 24.85 -1.18 12.88
C GLU A 145 24.70 -0.16 14.02
N GLY A 146 25.44 -0.34 15.12
CA GLY A 146 25.47 0.59 16.24
C GLY A 146 24.24 0.54 17.14
N GLN A 147 23.29 -0.38 16.90
CA GLN A 147 22.06 -0.47 17.70
C GLN A 147 22.32 -0.86 19.17
N GLY A 148 23.46 -1.48 19.47
CA GLY A 148 23.90 -1.81 20.84
C GLY A 148 24.70 -0.69 21.53
N ILE A 149 24.98 0.41 20.83
CA ILE A 149 25.68 1.57 21.40
C ILE A 149 24.62 2.58 21.81
N GLU A 150 24.54 2.92 23.09
CA GLU A 150 23.49 3.82 23.63
C GLU A 150 23.31 5.12 22.82
N LYS A 151 24.42 5.69 22.32
CA LYS A 151 24.41 6.90 21.48
C LYS A 151 23.76 6.71 20.11
N PHE A 152 23.84 5.51 19.54
CA PHE A 152 23.42 5.19 18.17
C PHE A 152 22.31 4.15 18.12
N LYS A 153 21.75 3.75 19.27
CA LYS A 153 20.75 2.69 19.37
C LYS A 153 19.51 2.96 18.51
N ASP A 154 19.18 4.25 18.35
CA ASP A 154 18.03 4.74 17.60
C ASP A 154 18.45 5.32 16.22
N ALA A 155 19.71 5.19 15.81
CA ALA A 155 20.21 5.85 14.58
C ALA A 155 19.59 5.29 13.28
N ALA A 156 19.06 4.06 13.33
CA ALA A 156 18.32 3.46 12.22
C ALA A 156 16.81 3.79 12.29
N ASP A 157 16.32 4.23 13.45
CA ASP A 157 14.92 4.57 13.70
C ASP A 157 14.74 6.08 13.46
N MET A 158 15.02 6.51 12.23
CA MET A 158 14.82 7.89 11.80
C MET A 158 13.32 8.10 11.49
N THR A 159 12.50 8.12 12.54
CA THR A 159 11.12 8.65 12.53
C THR A 159 11.09 10.04 13.10
#